data_AF-A0A966ZAQ8-F1
#
_entry.id   AF-A0A966ZAQ8-F1
#
_cell.length_a   1.000
_cell.length_b   1.000
_cell.length_c   1.000
_cell.angle_alpha   90.00
_cell.angle_beta   90.00
_cell.angle_gamma   90.00
#
_symmetry.space_group_name_H-M   'P 1'
#
loop_
_entity.id
_entity.type
_entity.pdbx_description
1 polymer ?
#
loop_
_entity_poly.entity_id
_entity_poly.type
_entity_poly.pdbx_seq_one_letter_code
_entity_poly.pdbx_strand_id
1 'polypeptide(L)'
;IEASFPLPQQMNRYYAFETQLFQVSVPESLGVELITTAEQQQVISARQQAARDAGTKIRQDVQQFVADCVASLREQTAVLCQEMLTSIGTSETGVHQKTLNRLVRFIDQFKQMNFANDVEMERQLERVRKELLSKTAEEYRDSATARSRLTAGLQQLAAQARQLAKQDATELVDRFGELGRRKFQLAA
;
A
#
# COMPACT_ATOMS: atom_id res chain seq x y z
N ILE A 1 -58.46 -50.44 58.07
CA ILE A 1 -57.40 -49.76 57.28
C ILE A 1 -56.34 -49.11 58.20
N GLU A 2 -56.66 -48.75 59.46
CA GLU A 2 -55.72 -48.12 60.41
C GLU A 2 -54.59 -49.01 60.96
N ALA A 3 -54.66 -50.33 60.83
CA ALA A 3 -53.61 -51.25 61.31
C ALA A 3 -52.45 -51.47 60.30
N SER A 4 -52.48 -50.79 59.16
CA SER A 4 -51.52 -50.99 58.06
C SER A 4 -50.34 -50.00 58.06
N PHE A 5 -50.32 -49.03 58.98
CA PHE A 5 -49.25 -48.03 59.07
C PHE A 5 -48.50 -48.13 60.40
N PRO A 6 -47.15 -48.09 60.39
CA PRO A 6 -46.36 -48.18 61.61
C PRO A 6 -46.60 -46.96 62.51
N LEU A 7 -46.55 -47.18 63.83
CA LEU A 7 -46.72 -46.12 64.83
C LEU A 7 -45.67 -45.01 64.64
N PRO A 8 -46.01 -43.71 64.81
CA PRO A 8 -45.10 -42.60 64.49
C PRO A 8 -43.71 -42.69 65.15
N GLN A 9 -43.65 -43.25 66.36
CA GLN A 9 -42.39 -43.46 67.10
C GLN A 9 -41.48 -44.54 66.49
N GLN A 10 -42.03 -45.42 65.66
CA GLN A 10 -41.32 -46.50 64.98
C GLN A 10 -40.90 -46.12 63.55
N MET A 11 -41.38 -44.99 63.02
CA MET A 11 -41.06 -44.55 61.65
C MET A 11 -39.58 -44.18 61.47
N ASN A 12 -38.91 -43.64 62.49
CA ASN A 12 -37.49 -43.26 62.42
C ASN A 12 -36.54 -44.43 62.10
N ARG A 13 -36.96 -45.68 62.28
CA ARG A 13 -36.16 -46.87 61.93
C ARG A 13 -36.22 -47.24 60.44
N TYR A 14 -37.19 -46.71 59.71
CA TYR A 14 -37.42 -47.03 58.30
C TYR A 14 -37.01 -45.91 57.34
N TYR A 15 -36.68 -44.72 57.87
CA TYR A 15 -36.24 -43.58 57.07
C TYR A 15 -34.88 -43.10 57.57
N ALA A 16 -33.86 -43.26 56.72
CA ALA A 16 -32.53 -42.71 56.93
C ALA A 16 -32.17 -41.85 55.71
N PHE A 17 -31.60 -40.68 55.97
CA PHE A 17 -31.03 -39.82 54.94
C PHE A 17 -29.52 -39.91 55.05
N GLU A 18 -28.89 -40.53 54.06
CA GLU A 18 -27.43 -40.58 53.96
C GLU A 18 -26.99 -39.55 52.94
N THR A 19 -26.19 -38.58 53.37
CA THR A 19 -25.58 -37.58 52.47
C THR A 19 -24.13 -37.95 52.27
N GLN A 20 -23.79 -38.42 51.08
CA GLN A 20 -22.41 -38.68 50.69
C GLN A 20 -21.89 -37.47 49.93
N LEU A 21 -20.90 -36.78 50.50
CA LEU A 21 -20.15 -35.74 49.80
C LEU A 21 -18.95 -36.38 49.11
N PHE A 22 -18.81 -36.13 47.81
CA PHE A 22 -17.61 -36.50 47.06
C PHE A 22 -16.93 -35.22 46.59
N GLN A 23 -15.61 -35.19 46.70
CA GLN A 23 -14.78 -34.17 46.08
C GLN A 23 -14.07 -34.80 44.88
N VAL A 24 -14.46 -34.37 43.68
CA VAL A 24 -13.76 -34.78 42.45
C VAL A 24 -12.64 -33.78 42.22
N SER A 25 -11.39 -34.20 42.43
CA SER A 25 -10.19 -33.44 42.09
C SER A 25 -9.60 -33.95 40.77
N VAL A 26 -9.09 -33.03 39.96
CA VAL A 26 -8.37 -33.37 38.73
C VAL A 26 -6.94 -33.80 39.10
N PRO A 27 -6.39 -34.88 38.53
CA PRO A 27 -5.00 -35.26 38.74
C PRO A 27 -4.05 -34.11 38.35
N GLU A 28 -3.05 -33.83 39.20
CA GLU A 28 -2.12 -32.71 38.98
C GLU A 28 -1.44 -32.77 37.60
N SER A 29 -1.13 -33.97 37.11
CA SER A 29 -0.53 -34.19 35.78
C SER A 29 -1.43 -33.74 34.63
N LEU A 30 -2.75 -34.01 34.71
CA LEU A 30 -3.72 -33.56 33.71
C LEU A 30 -3.91 -32.05 33.73
N GLY A 31 -3.83 -31.42 34.91
CA GLY A 31 -3.87 -29.97 35.05
C GLY A 31 -2.69 -29.29 34.33
N VAL A 32 -1.49 -29.81 34.51
CA VAL A 32 -0.27 -29.30 33.83
C VAL A 32 -0.36 -29.49 32.32
N GLU A 33 -0.86 -30.63 31.83
CA GLU A 33 -0.99 -30.92 30.39
C GLU A 33 -2.05 -30.07 29.69
N LEU A 34 -3.16 -29.75 30.37
CA LEU A 34 -4.17 -28.82 29.86
C LEU A 34 -3.64 -27.39 29.77
N ILE A 35 -2.85 -26.95 30.74
CA ILE A 35 -2.21 -25.62 30.75
C ILE A 35 -1.21 -25.51 29.59
N THR A 36 -0.34 -26.51 29.40
CA THR A 36 0.65 -26.49 28.30
C THR A 36 0.00 -26.54 26.92
N THR A 37 -1.11 -27.28 26.77
CA THR A 37 -1.88 -27.32 25.52
C THR A 37 -2.54 -25.97 25.21
N ALA A 38 -3.14 -25.34 26.23
CA ALA A 38 -3.74 -24.02 26.09
C ALA A 38 -2.69 -22.94 25.75
N GLU A 39 -1.52 -22.98 26.40
CA GLU A 39 -0.39 -22.10 26.09
C GLU A 39 0.12 -22.31 24.65
N GLN A 40 0.24 -23.56 24.18
CA GLN A 40 0.61 -23.84 22.80
C GLN A 40 -0.39 -23.24 21.79
N GLN A 41 -1.70 -23.36 22.05
CA GLN A 41 -2.73 -22.76 21.20
C GLN A 41 -2.70 -21.24 21.22
N GLN A 42 -2.42 -20.63 22.38
CA GLN A 42 -2.21 -19.18 22.48
C GLN A 42 -0.99 -18.72 21.69
N VAL A 43 0.13 -19.45 21.75
CA VAL A 43 1.33 -19.12 20.96
C VAL A 43 1.08 -19.26 19.46
N ILE A 44 0.38 -20.31 19.03
CA ILE A 44 0.05 -20.52 17.61
C ILE A 44 -0.86 -19.40 17.11
N SER A 45 -1.92 -19.06 17.86
CA SER A 45 -2.84 -17.98 17.48
C SER A 45 -2.14 -16.62 17.47
N ALA A 46 -1.28 -16.32 18.45
CA ALA A 46 -0.47 -15.10 18.48
C ALA A 46 0.48 -15.00 17.27
N ARG A 47 1.13 -16.11 16.89
CA ARG A 47 1.99 -16.15 15.69
C ARG A 47 1.19 -15.94 14.40
N GLN A 48 0.01 -16.56 14.29
CA GLN A 48 -0.87 -16.35 13.14
C GLN A 48 -1.33 -14.90 13.04
N GLN A 49 -1.70 -14.29 14.16
CA GLN A 49 -2.10 -12.89 14.22
C GLN A 49 -0.94 -11.97 13.82
N ALA A 50 0.25 -12.16 14.42
CA ALA A 50 1.44 -11.39 14.08
C ALA A 50 1.82 -11.52 12.59
N ALA A 51 1.69 -12.72 12.00
CA ALA A 51 1.95 -12.93 10.58
C ALA A 51 0.92 -12.20 9.69
N ARG A 52 -0.36 -12.18 10.08
CA ARG A 52 -1.42 -11.44 9.36
C ARG A 52 -1.20 -9.93 9.45
N ASP A 53 -0.84 -9.43 10.62
CA ASP A 53 -0.58 -8.01 10.86
C ASP A 53 0.66 -7.55 10.09
N ALA A 54 1.75 -8.33 10.16
CA ALA A 54 2.96 -8.10 9.37
C ALA A 54 2.67 -8.13 7.87
N GLY A 55 1.90 -9.12 7.38
CA GLY A 55 1.53 -9.20 5.98
C GLY A 55 0.69 -8.00 5.51
N THR A 56 -0.21 -7.50 6.36
CA THR A 56 -1.01 -6.31 6.05
C THR A 56 -0.15 -5.06 6.00
N LYS A 57 0.74 -4.89 6.98
CA LYS A 57 1.68 -3.78 7.02
C LYS A 57 2.63 -3.78 5.82
N ILE A 58 3.23 -4.93 5.48
CA ILE A 58 4.10 -5.07 4.30
C ILE A 58 3.37 -4.67 3.02
N ARG A 59 2.11 -5.11 2.84
CA ARG A 59 1.34 -4.72 1.65
C ARG A 59 1.13 -3.21 1.58
N GLN A 60 0.79 -2.58 2.70
CA GLN A 60 0.60 -1.12 2.77
C GLN A 60 1.92 -0.38 2.50
N ASP A 61 3.01 -0.79 3.13
CA ASP A 61 4.33 -0.16 2.98
C ASP A 61 4.84 -0.32 1.54
N VAL A 62 4.61 -1.48 0.90
CA VAL A 62 4.96 -1.69 -0.51
C VAL A 62 4.13 -0.81 -1.43
N GLN A 63 2.82 -0.68 -1.20
CA GLN A 63 1.96 0.21 -1.99
C GLN A 63 2.40 1.67 -1.87
N GLN A 64 2.75 2.11 -0.67
CA GLN A 64 3.29 3.44 -0.42
C GLN A 64 4.60 3.66 -1.19
N PHE A 65 5.53 2.71 -1.07
CA PHE A 65 6.81 2.76 -1.75
C PHE A 65 6.65 2.83 -3.28
N VAL A 66 5.74 2.04 -3.85
CA VAL A 66 5.47 2.09 -5.30
C VAL A 66 4.92 3.47 -5.70
N ALA A 67 4.00 4.04 -4.94
CA ALA A 67 3.47 5.37 -5.19
C ALA A 67 4.58 6.45 -5.13
N ASP A 68 5.46 6.39 -4.12
CA ASP A 68 6.59 7.33 -3.99
C ASP A 68 7.57 7.21 -5.16
N CYS A 69 7.84 5.98 -5.62
CA CYS A 69 8.66 5.74 -6.80
C CYS A 69 8.03 6.32 -8.08
N VAL A 70 6.72 6.14 -8.28
CA VAL A 70 6.00 6.71 -9.44
C VAL A 70 6.03 8.22 -9.41
N ALA A 71 5.76 8.84 -8.25
CA ALA A 71 5.83 10.29 -8.08
C ALA A 71 7.24 10.82 -8.39
N SER A 72 8.28 10.12 -7.95
CA SER A 72 9.68 10.47 -8.25
C SER A 72 10.00 10.36 -9.75
N LEU A 73 9.53 9.32 -10.44
CA LEU A 73 9.71 9.16 -11.89
C LEU A 73 8.99 10.27 -12.68
N ARG A 74 7.78 10.65 -12.26
CA ARG A 74 7.02 11.76 -12.84
C ARG A 74 7.75 13.09 -12.64
N GLU A 75 8.27 13.36 -11.45
CA GLU A 75 9.06 14.56 -11.18
C GLU A 75 10.35 14.61 -12.02
N GLN A 76 11.08 13.50 -12.11
CA GLN A 76 12.27 13.39 -12.98
C GLN A 76 11.93 13.67 -14.44
N THR A 77 10.76 13.23 -14.91
CA THR A 77 10.29 13.55 -16.26
C THR A 77 10.07 15.04 -16.46
N ALA A 78 9.45 15.71 -15.47
CA ALA A 78 9.26 17.16 -15.52
C ALA A 78 10.57 17.93 -15.52
N VAL A 79 11.53 17.51 -14.67
CA VAL A 79 12.87 18.11 -14.61
C VAL A 79 13.59 17.96 -15.95
N LEU A 80 13.58 16.76 -16.54
CA LEU A 80 14.22 16.53 -17.84
C LEU A 80 13.62 17.42 -18.93
N CYS A 81 12.29 17.51 -19.01
CA CYS A 81 11.62 18.38 -19.98
C CYS A 81 12.01 19.85 -19.79
N GLN A 82 12.15 20.30 -18.54
CA GLN A 82 12.60 21.65 -18.23
C GLN A 82 14.06 21.89 -18.63
N GLU A 83 14.96 20.95 -18.35
CA GLU A 83 16.36 21.02 -18.79
C GLU A 83 16.46 21.14 -20.31
N MET A 84 15.64 20.38 -21.04
CA MET A 84 15.59 20.43 -22.50
C MET A 84 15.06 21.77 -23.00
N LEU A 85 14.02 22.31 -22.39
CA LEU A 85 13.50 23.64 -22.72
C LEU A 85 14.55 24.72 -22.52
N THR A 86 15.26 24.67 -21.39
CA THR A 86 16.38 25.58 -21.11
C THR A 86 17.47 25.41 -22.16
N SER A 87 17.86 24.18 -22.49
CA SER A 87 18.86 23.90 -23.54
C SER A 87 18.42 24.46 -24.90
N ILE A 88 17.16 24.35 -25.29
CA ILE A 88 16.66 24.90 -26.56
C ILE A 88 16.68 26.44 -26.55
N GLY A 89 16.35 27.06 -25.40
CA GLY A 89 16.29 28.51 -25.26
C GLY A 89 17.65 29.21 -25.15
N THR A 90 18.67 28.54 -24.61
CA THR A 90 20.02 29.11 -24.42
C THR A 90 20.98 28.82 -25.57
N SER A 91 20.64 27.90 -26.47
CA SER A 91 21.51 27.51 -27.58
C SER A 91 21.36 28.48 -28.76
N GLU A 92 22.48 29.07 -29.23
CA GLU A 92 22.50 29.95 -30.42
C GLU A 92 21.96 29.26 -31.68
N THR A 93 22.16 27.94 -31.79
CA THR A 93 21.68 27.12 -32.92
C THR A 93 20.32 26.46 -32.67
N GLY A 94 19.67 26.70 -31.53
CA GLY A 94 18.37 26.13 -31.18
C GLY A 94 18.42 24.66 -30.76
N VAL A 95 17.68 23.78 -31.44
CA VAL A 95 17.51 22.37 -31.02
C VAL A 95 18.75 21.54 -31.34
N HIS A 96 19.24 20.74 -30.39
CA HIS A 96 20.36 19.81 -30.59
C HIS A 96 19.90 18.35 -30.64
N GLN A 97 20.52 17.56 -31.53
CA GLN A 97 20.20 16.13 -31.65
C GLN A 97 20.54 15.36 -30.37
N LYS A 98 21.60 15.75 -29.65
CA LYS A 98 21.94 15.17 -28.34
C LYS A 98 20.81 15.33 -27.34
N THR A 99 20.12 16.47 -27.34
CA THR A 99 18.99 16.77 -26.47
C THR A 99 17.80 15.88 -26.82
N LEU A 100 17.45 15.76 -28.11
CA LEU A 100 16.40 14.84 -28.57
C LEU A 100 16.71 13.37 -28.24
N ASN A 101 17.94 12.93 -28.48
CA ASN A 101 18.38 11.56 -28.16
C ASN A 101 18.32 11.27 -26.66
N ARG A 102 18.60 12.26 -25.79
CA ARG A 102 18.47 12.12 -24.34
C ARG A 102 17.01 11.87 -23.94
N LEU A 103 16.05 12.55 -24.57
CA LEU A 103 14.62 12.33 -24.30
C LEU A 103 14.15 10.94 -24.76
N VAL A 104 14.57 10.52 -25.96
CA VAL A 104 14.23 9.17 -26.44
C VAL A 104 14.74 8.10 -25.48
N ARG A 105 16.02 8.19 -25.06
CA ARG A 105 16.60 7.27 -24.09
C ARG A 105 15.87 7.31 -22.74
N PHE A 106 15.46 8.48 -22.28
CA PHE A 106 14.68 8.61 -21.06
C PHE A 106 13.30 7.94 -21.18
N ILE A 107 12.60 8.13 -22.30
CA ILE A 107 11.30 7.49 -22.54
C ILE A 107 11.46 5.95 -22.56
N ASP A 108 12.51 5.44 -23.20
CA ASP A 108 12.82 4.02 -23.21
C ASP A 108 13.13 3.49 -21.79
N GLN A 109 13.91 4.25 -21.01
CA GLN A 109 14.22 3.90 -19.63
C GLN A 109 12.96 3.95 -18.73
N PHE A 110 12.11 4.95 -18.91
CA PHE A 110 10.83 5.06 -18.19
C PHE A 110 9.97 3.82 -18.45
N LYS A 111 9.83 3.40 -19.70
CA LYS A 111 9.07 2.19 -20.05
C LYS A 111 9.63 0.92 -19.41
N GLN A 112 10.95 0.77 -19.40
CA GLN A 112 11.59 -0.37 -18.74
C GLN A 112 11.37 -0.37 -17.22
N MET A 113 11.32 0.83 -16.62
CA MET A 113 11.10 1.03 -15.19
C MET A 113 9.61 1.17 -14.82
N ASN A 114 8.67 1.04 -15.76
CA ASN A 114 7.23 1.18 -15.50
C ASN A 114 6.64 -0.06 -14.80
N PHE A 115 7.30 -0.57 -13.75
CA PHE A 115 6.84 -1.71 -12.97
C PHE A 115 5.55 -1.41 -12.20
N ALA A 116 5.25 -0.14 -11.97
CA ALA A 116 4.06 0.34 -11.30
C ALA A 116 2.84 0.48 -12.23
N ASN A 117 3.02 0.20 -13.54
CA ASN A 117 1.97 0.31 -14.55
C ASN A 117 1.31 1.70 -14.59
N ASP A 118 2.14 2.76 -14.59
CA ASP A 118 1.73 4.14 -14.81
C ASP A 118 1.31 4.37 -16.27
N VAL A 119 0.11 3.88 -16.61
CA VAL A 119 -0.45 3.91 -17.97
C VAL A 119 -0.66 5.34 -18.47
N GLU A 120 -0.99 6.26 -17.57
CA GLU A 120 -1.27 7.65 -17.94
C GLU A 120 -0.01 8.36 -18.42
N MET A 121 1.08 8.28 -17.62
CA MET A 121 2.35 8.89 -17.99
C MET A 121 2.99 8.21 -19.20
N GLU A 122 2.89 6.88 -19.28
CA GLU A 122 3.38 6.14 -20.45
C GLU A 122 2.68 6.58 -21.74
N ARG A 123 1.35 6.77 -21.72
CA ARG A 123 0.59 7.23 -22.87
C ARG A 123 1.02 8.64 -23.31
N GLN A 124 1.27 9.55 -22.36
CA GLN A 124 1.75 10.90 -22.64
C GLN A 124 3.16 10.88 -23.28
N LEU A 125 4.07 10.07 -22.74
CA LEU A 125 5.43 9.94 -23.27
C LEU A 125 5.44 9.32 -24.67
N GLU A 126 4.59 8.32 -24.91
CA GLU A 126 4.48 7.68 -26.23
C GLU A 126 3.92 8.66 -27.27
N ARG A 127 2.96 9.50 -26.87
CA ARG A 127 2.43 10.56 -27.72
C ARG A 127 3.53 11.56 -28.10
N VAL A 128 4.28 12.05 -27.11
CA VAL A 128 5.41 12.98 -27.32
C VAL A 128 6.47 12.36 -28.22
N ARG A 129 6.79 11.07 -28.04
CA ARG A 129 7.72 10.36 -28.92
C ARG A 129 7.28 10.38 -30.37
N LYS A 130 6.02 10.05 -30.64
CA LYS A 130 5.47 10.00 -32.01
C LYS A 130 5.35 11.38 -32.65
N GLU A 131 4.85 12.36 -31.89
CA GLU A 131 4.52 13.69 -32.41
C GLU A 131 5.75 14.62 -32.49
N LEU A 132 6.69 14.50 -31.54
CA LEU A 132 7.77 15.49 -31.34
C LEU A 132 9.19 14.92 -31.51
N LEU A 133 9.36 13.60 -31.62
CA LEU A 133 10.67 12.96 -31.80
C LEU A 133 10.79 12.18 -33.12
N SER A 134 9.85 12.39 -34.04
CA SER A 134 9.88 11.82 -35.40
C SER A 134 10.74 12.62 -36.38
N LYS A 135 11.22 13.80 -35.98
CA LYS A 135 12.00 14.73 -36.80
C LYS A 135 13.43 14.89 -36.27
N THR A 136 14.36 15.26 -37.16
CA THR A 136 15.75 15.51 -36.79
C THR A 136 15.93 16.92 -36.21
N ALA A 137 17.03 17.14 -35.49
CA ALA A 137 17.34 18.47 -34.95
C ALA A 137 17.48 19.54 -36.05
N GLU A 138 17.98 19.19 -37.23
CA GLU A 138 18.09 20.11 -38.37
C GLU A 138 16.71 20.56 -38.87
N GLU A 139 15.77 19.63 -39.04
CA GLU A 139 14.39 19.95 -39.42
C GLU A 139 13.69 20.85 -38.40
N TYR A 140 14.02 20.70 -37.12
CA TYR A 140 13.56 21.64 -36.10
C TYR A 140 14.23 23.00 -36.27
N ARG A 141 15.55 23.10 -36.48
CA ARG A 141 16.23 24.39 -36.66
C ARG A 141 15.68 25.19 -37.83
N ASP A 142 15.40 24.52 -38.93
CA ASP A 142 14.94 25.13 -40.18
C ASP A 142 13.46 25.56 -40.13
N SER A 143 12.70 25.09 -39.12
CA SER A 143 11.28 25.37 -38.98
C SER A 143 10.95 26.01 -37.62
N ALA A 144 10.71 27.33 -37.63
CA ALA A 144 10.24 28.06 -36.45
C ALA A 144 8.93 27.49 -35.88
N THR A 145 8.02 27.02 -36.75
CA THR A 145 6.76 26.39 -36.33
C THR A 145 7.00 25.02 -35.69
N ALA A 146 7.92 24.21 -36.19
CA ALA A 146 8.28 22.94 -35.57
C ALA A 146 8.94 23.15 -34.19
N ARG A 147 9.81 24.15 -34.05
CA ARG A 147 10.40 24.51 -32.74
C ARG A 147 9.35 24.94 -31.74
N SER A 148 8.45 25.85 -32.14
CA SER A 148 7.38 26.32 -31.27
C SER A 148 6.50 25.15 -30.78
N ARG A 149 6.15 24.20 -31.67
CA ARG A 149 5.41 22.99 -31.30
C ARG A 149 6.18 22.08 -30.34
N LEU A 150 7.48 21.88 -30.58
CA LEU A 150 8.35 21.10 -29.68
C LEU A 150 8.41 21.74 -28.29
N THR A 151 8.66 23.05 -28.21
CA THR A 151 8.72 23.79 -26.95
C THR A 151 7.38 23.75 -26.21
N ALA A 152 6.26 23.98 -26.91
CA ALA A 152 4.94 23.91 -26.29
C ALA A 152 4.60 22.49 -25.79
N GLY A 153 4.93 21.47 -26.56
CA GLY A 153 4.70 20.08 -26.17
C GLY A 153 5.55 19.65 -24.96
N LEU A 154 6.82 20.06 -24.91
CA LEU A 154 7.68 19.82 -23.75
C LEU A 154 7.20 20.58 -22.49
N GLN A 155 6.70 21.80 -22.65
CA GLN A 155 6.10 22.55 -21.54
C GLN A 155 4.84 21.87 -21.01
N GLN A 156 3.96 21.39 -21.91
CA GLN A 156 2.76 20.65 -21.54
C GLN A 156 3.10 19.34 -20.82
N LEU A 157 4.05 18.56 -21.34
CA LEU A 157 4.50 17.32 -20.71
C LEU A 157 5.09 17.59 -19.31
N ALA A 158 5.92 18.62 -19.16
CA ALA A 158 6.49 18.99 -17.87
C ALA A 158 5.41 19.41 -16.86
N ALA A 159 4.43 20.19 -17.29
CA ALA A 159 3.32 20.64 -16.44
C ALA A 159 2.42 19.46 -16.02
N GLN A 160 2.09 18.56 -16.95
CA GLN A 160 1.30 17.36 -16.66
C GLN A 160 2.03 16.41 -15.71
N ALA A 161 3.33 16.16 -15.94
CA ALA A 161 4.12 15.31 -15.06
C ALA A 161 4.20 15.87 -13.62
N ARG A 162 4.38 17.19 -13.45
CA ARG A 162 4.31 17.84 -12.13
C ARG A 162 2.93 17.75 -11.49
N GLN A 163 1.88 17.92 -12.28
CA GLN A 163 0.51 17.85 -11.79
C GLN A 163 0.20 16.45 -11.26
N LEU A 164 0.55 15.41 -12.03
CA LEU A 164 0.38 14.02 -11.65
C LEU A 164 1.22 13.66 -10.42
N ALA A 165 2.47 14.10 -10.35
CA ALA A 165 3.32 13.89 -9.16
C ALA A 165 2.74 14.54 -7.89
N LYS A 166 2.12 15.74 -8.02
CA LYS A 166 1.50 16.45 -6.88
C LYS A 166 0.17 15.83 -6.43
N GLN A 167 -0.61 15.30 -7.37
CA GLN A 167 -1.88 14.64 -7.05
C GLN A 167 -1.63 13.41 -6.17
N ASP A 168 -0.64 12.59 -6.51
CA ASP A 168 -0.27 11.43 -5.69
C ASP A 168 0.22 11.87 -4.30
N ALA A 169 1.08 12.88 -4.22
CA ALA A 169 1.59 13.38 -2.94
C ALA A 169 0.46 13.91 -2.02
N THR A 170 -0.56 14.53 -2.59
CA THR A 170 -1.70 15.07 -1.84
C THR A 170 -2.62 13.94 -1.36
N GLU A 171 -2.95 12.97 -2.23
CA GLU A 171 -3.72 11.79 -1.84
C GLU A 171 -3.03 10.97 -0.73
N LEU A 172 -1.70 10.88 -0.76
CA LEU A 172 -0.93 10.21 0.27
C LEU A 172 -1.03 10.94 1.61
N VAL A 173 -0.84 12.27 1.62
CA VAL A 173 -0.93 13.09 2.83
C VAL A 173 -2.34 13.08 3.41
N ASP A 174 -3.38 13.15 2.58
CA ASP A 174 -4.78 13.12 3.02
C ASP A 174 -5.13 11.77 3.64
N ARG A 175 -4.70 10.65 3.04
CA ARG A 175 -4.86 9.31 3.64
C ARG A 175 -4.12 9.18 4.97
N PHE A 176 -2.92 9.74 5.10
CA PHE A 176 -2.20 9.80 6.38
C PHE A 176 -2.93 10.66 7.42
N GLY A 177 -3.50 11.80 7.02
CA GLY A 177 -4.30 12.68 7.87
C GLY A 177 -5.57 12.01 8.39
N GLU A 178 -6.25 11.23 7.55
CA GLU A 178 -7.42 10.43 7.94
C GLU A 178 -7.06 9.28 8.89
N LEU A 179 -5.95 8.57 8.65
CA LEU A 179 -5.47 7.51 9.54
C LEU A 179 -5.05 8.07 10.92
N GLY A 180 -4.43 9.25 10.95
CA GLY A 180 -4.13 9.98 12.17
C GLY A 180 -5.41 10.30 12.95
N ARG A 181 -6.42 10.89 12.30
CA ARG A 181 -7.71 11.20 12.92
C ARG A 181 -8.43 9.96 13.46
N ARG A 182 -8.41 8.83 12.74
CA ARG A 182 -9.00 7.57 13.21
C ARG A 182 -8.30 7.02 14.45
N LYS A 183 -6.96 7.08 14.51
CA LYS A 183 -6.20 6.67 15.72
C LYS A 183 -6.51 7.56 16.92
N PHE A 184 -6.66 8.87 16.74
CA PHE A 184 -7.01 9.78 17.83
C PHE A 184 -8.45 9.56 18.35
N GLN A 185 -9.40 9.17 17.48
CA GLN A 185 -10.77 8.85 17.90
C GLN A 185 -10.90 7.49 18.61
N LEU A 186 -9.99 6.56 18.36
CA LEU A 186 -9.96 5.24 19.04
C LEU A 186 -9.21 5.26 20.38
N ALA A 187 -8.47 6.34 20.66
CA ALA A 187 -7.66 6.51 21.89
C ALA A 187 -8.24 7.54 22.87
N ALA A 188 -9.44 8.08 22.59
CA ALA A 188 -10.20 9.01 23.44
C ALA A 188 -11.49 8.34 23.92
#